data_AF-G8BQC7-F1
#
_entry.id   AF-G8BQC7-F1
#
_cell.length_a   1.000
_cell.length_b   1.000
_cell.length_c   1.000
_cell.angle_alpha   90.00
_cell.angle_beta   90.00
_cell.angle_gamma   90.00
#
_symmetry.space_group_name_H-M   'P 1'
#
loop_
_entity.id
_entity.type
_entity.pdbx_description
1 polymer ?
#
loop_
_entity_poly.entity_id
_entity_poly.type
_entity_poly.pdbx_seq_one_letter_code
_entity_poly.pdbx_strand_id
1 'polypeptide(L)'
;MLAFKRGFHNTVNTAARTRYTKPKPKHVPKVIAPPPSQVTHHYNNLKITAPVPPVVQNIVCPDDHPLWQFFADKKFMRSPSDVDSTSRAWSIPELRRKSFDDLHSLWYICLKERNILARENHLLRNIVNGNQGTFEDVSEKIRTTMWRIRHVLSERDWAFKNAQLAFENERANFIKEFETDFLKMTQEEDEVAFESLARFQKSIFGISEYLDENVVDRTFVDGLKIVANLKLQKFAPREEAIRKFIDALENNRLDDVGEAFVIFTAENGAKDVKDACDAVLDLRDSNNKIARIDEINTVSQYIKSLAEVQKQPEVENENESQTF
;
A
#
# COMPACT_ATOMS: atom_id res chain seq x y z
N MET A 1 -17.20 93.08 -42.02
CA MET A 1 -17.99 91.88 -42.36
C MET A 1 -18.05 91.74 -43.88
N LEU A 2 -17.24 90.86 -44.47
CA LEU A 2 -17.32 90.50 -45.87
C LEU A 2 -17.38 88.97 -45.94
N ALA A 3 -18.57 88.45 -46.21
CA ALA A 3 -18.81 87.01 -46.36
C ALA A 3 -18.20 86.53 -47.67
N PHE A 4 -16.98 85.99 -47.62
CA PHE A 4 -16.37 85.32 -48.76
C PHE A 4 -17.05 83.97 -48.98
N LYS A 5 -18.01 83.92 -49.91
CA LYS A 5 -18.52 82.67 -50.47
C LYS A 5 -17.36 81.97 -51.19
N ARG A 6 -16.80 80.91 -50.59
CA ARG A 6 -15.95 79.97 -51.31
C ARG A 6 -16.80 79.32 -52.40
N GLY A 7 -16.68 79.83 -53.63
CA GLY A 7 -17.21 79.16 -54.80
C GLY A 7 -16.52 77.81 -54.91
N PHE A 8 -17.29 76.72 -54.88
CA PHE A 8 -16.77 75.40 -55.19
C PHE A 8 -16.15 75.44 -56.59
N HIS A 9 -14.84 75.19 -56.66
CA HIS A 9 -14.12 75.06 -57.91
C HIS A 9 -14.67 73.83 -58.66
N ASN A 10 -15.56 74.06 -59.62
CA ASN A 10 -16.08 73.06 -60.56
C ASN A 10 -15.04 72.70 -61.63
N THR A 11 -13.77 72.47 -61.25
CA THR A 11 -12.72 72.07 -62.20
C THR A 11 -12.54 70.55 -62.28
N VAL A 12 -13.30 69.78 -61.51
CA VAL A 12 -13.40 68.33 -61.72
C VAL A 12 -14.49 68.09 -62.74
N ASN A 13 -14.09 67.76 -63.98
CA ASN A 13 -15.02 67.21 -64.96
C ASN A 13 -15.73 66.03 -64.31
N THR A 14 -17.01 66.20 -63.99
CA THR A 14 -17.91 65.16 -63.53
C THR A 14 -18.08 64.16 -64.67
N ALA A 15 -17.13 63.24 -64.80
CA ALA A 15 -17.18 62.12 -65.74
C ALA A 15 -18.18 61.06 -65.24
N ALA A 16 -19.39 61.51 -64.89
CA ALA A 16 -20.51 60.64 -64.62
C ALA A 16 -20.94 59.98 -65.93
N ARG A 17 -21.30 58.70 -65.85
CA ARG A 17 -21.84 57.97 -66.99
C ARG A 17 -23.15 58.62 -67.42
N THR A 18 -23.16 59.33 -68.55
CA THR A 18 -24.37 59.91 -69.15
C THR A 18 -24.92 59.00 -70.27
N ARG A 19 -26.12 59.31 -70.78
CA ARG A 19 -26.71 58.64 -71.97
C ARG A 19 -25.77 58.67 -73.19
N TYR A 20 -24.84 59.61 -73.24
CA TYR A 20 -23.89 59.80 -74.34
C TYR A 20 -22.48 59.22 -74.06
N THR A 21 -22.22 58.70 -72.86
CA THR A 21 -20.92 58.10 -72.55
C THR A 21 -20.71 56.81 -73.33
N LYS A 22 -19.72 56.83 -74.23
CA LYS A 22 -19.33 55.67 -75.00
C LYS A 22 -18.63 54.66 -74.08
N PRO A 23 -18.88 53.35 -74.23
CA PRO A 23 -18.19 52.33 -73.45
C PRO A 23 -16.68 52.42 -73.72
N LYS A 24 -15.87 52.30 -72.65
CA LYS A 24 -14.40 52.24 -72.79
C LYS A 24 -14.02 51.04 -73.66
N PRO A 25 -12.94 51.14 -74.46
CA PRO A 25 -12.43 49.99 -75.18
C PRO A 25 -12.02 48.90 -74.19
N LYS A 26 -12.18 47.63 -74.59
CA LYS A 26 -11.68 46.50 -73.79
C LYS A 26 -10.16 46.60 -73.67
N HIS A 27 -9.61 46.14 -72.55
CA HIS A 27 -8.16 46.03 -72.38
C HIS A 27 -7.57 45.18 -73.51
N VAL A 28 -6.43 45.61 -74.07
CA VAL A 28 -5.75 44.87 -75.15
C VAL A 28 -5.10 43.62 -74.55
N PRO A 29 -5.57 42.40 -74.85
CA PRO A 29 -4.98 41.19 -74.31
C PRO A 29 -3.53 41.01 -74.81
N LYS A 30 -2.69 40.36 -74.01
CA LYS A 30 -1.35 39.96 -74.47
C LYS A 30 -1.50 38.99 -75.65
N VAL A 31 -0.66 39.15 -76.68
CA VAL A 31 -0.68 38.31 -77.90
C VAL A 31 -0.35 36.85 -77.57
N ILE A 32 0.54 36.62 -76.59
CA ILE A 32 0.88 35.30 -76.04
C ILE A 32 0.96 35.45 -74.52
N ALA A 33 0.09 34.75 -73.79
CA ALA A 33 0.19 34.64 -72.34
C ALA A 33 1.14 33.47 -71.98
N PRO A 34 1.99 33.61 -70.94
CA PRO A 34 2.79 32.48 -70.47
C PRO A 34 1.86 31.34 -70.01
N PRO A 35 2.24 30.07 -70.23
CA PRO A 35 1.41 28.95 -69.79
C PRO A 35 1.25 28.99 -68.26
N PRO A 36 0.08 28.59 -67.74
CA PRO A 36 -0.13 28.50 -66.30
C PRO A 36 0.79 27.42 -65.69
N SER A 37 1.21 27.62 -64.44
CA SER A 37 2.07 26.67 -63.72
C SER A 37 1.37 25.33 -63.46
N GLN A 38 0.06 25.36 -63.21
CA GLN A 38 -0.77 24.17 -63.04
C GLN A 38 -1.66 24.00 -64.27
N VAL A 39 -1.54 22.84 -64.90
CA VAL A 39 -2.29 22.50 -66.12
C VAL A 39 -3.54 21.68 -65.80
N THR A 40 -3.50 20.87 -64.74
CA THR A 40 -4.61 20.00 -64.30
C THR A 40 -5.16 20.45 -62.96
N HIS A 41 -6.47 20.67 -62.87
CA HIS A 41 -7.15 21.10 -61.65
C HIS A 41 -7.96 19.94 -61.04
N HIS A 42 -9.21 20.20 -60.64
CA HIS A 42 -10.10 19.19 -60.10
C HIS A 42 -10.61 18.25 -61.19
N TYR A 43 -11.09 17.08 -60.78
CA TYR A 43 -11.76 16.17 -61.69
C TYR A 43 -13.17 16.69 -62.02
N ASN A 44 -13.48 16.81 -63.31
CA ASN A 44 -14.81 17.24 -63.77
C ASN A 44 -15.92 16.21 -63.47
N ASN A 45 -15.57 15.01 -63.00
CA ASN A 45 -16.49 13.92 -62.65
C ASN A 45 -16.62 13.71 -61.12
N LEU A 46 -16.28 14.71 -60.31
CA LEU A 46 -16.57 14.67 -58.88
C LEU A 46 -18.10 14.72 -58.68
N LYS A 47 -18.62 13.76 -57.92
CA LYS A 47 -20.04 13.68 -57.56
C LYS A 47 -20.16 13.86 -56.06
N ILE A 48 -21.09 14.70 -55.62
CA ILE A 48 -21.38 14.86 -54.19
C ILE A 48 -22.08 13.57 -53.73
N THR A 49 -21.36 12.76 -52.96
CA THR A 49 -21.91 11.56 -52.32
C THR A 49 -22.50 11.92 -50.96
N ALA A 50 -23.51 11.16 -50.53
CA ALA A 50 -24.04 11.28 -49.18
C ALA A 50 -22.92 10.98 -48.13
N PRO A 51 -22.97 11.60 -46.94
CA PRO A 51 -22.04 11.27 -45.86
C PRO A 51 -22.14 9.80 -45.46
N VAL A 52 -21.01 9.15 -45.20
CA VAL A 52 -20.97 7.77 -44.71
C VAL A 52 -21.06 7.82 -43.17
N PRO A 53 -22.15 7.32 -42.56
CA PRO A 53 -22.28 7.32 -41.11
C PRO A 53 -21.29 6.34 -40.47
N PRO A 54 -20.75 6.64 -39.28
CA PRO A 54 -19.88 5.71 -38.57
C PRO A 54 -20.67 4.48 -38.11
N VAL A 55 -20.08 3.30 -38.27
CA VAL A 55 -20.70 2.01 -37.93
C VAL A 55 -20.00 1.39 -36.73
N VAL A 56 -20.77 0.88 -35.76
CA VAL A 56 -20.26 0.25 -34.52
C VAL A 56 -19.41 -1.00 -34.82
N GLN A 57 -19.64 -1.67 -35.95
CA GLN A 57 -18.87 -2.84 -36.41
C GLN A 57 -17.36 -2.58 -36.54
N ASN A 58 -16.95 -1.32 -36.72
CA ASN A 58 -15.53 -0.94 -36.79
C ASN A 58 -14.86 -0.95 -35.41
N ILE A 59 -15.62 -1.00 -34.32
CA ILE A 59 -15.13 -0.91 -32.94
C ILE A 59 -15.30 -2.28 -32.28
N VAL A 60 -14.19 -2.86 -31.79
CA VAL A 60 -14.20 -4.07 -30.98
C VAL A 60 -14.15 -3.67 -29.50
N CYS A 61 -15.28 -3.78 -28.80
CA CYS A 61 -15.35 -3.53 -27.37
C CYS A 61 -15.05 -4.83 -26.60
N PRO A 62 -13.98 -4.89 -25.77
CA PRO A 62 -13.69 -6.09 -25.00
C PRO A 62 -14.79 -6.34 -23.95
N ASP A 63 -15.05 -7.61 -23.70
CA ASP A 63 -16.09 -8.01 -22.75
C ASP A 63 -15.72 -7.69 -21.29
N ASP A 64 -14.42 -7.72 -20.98
CA ASP A 64 -13.83 -7.33 -19.69
C ASP A 64 -13.25 -5.90 -19.74
N HIS A 65 -14.04 -4.96 -20.27
CA HIS A 65 -13.69 -3.54 -20.20
C HIS A 65 -13.86 -3.02 -18.76
N PRO A 66 -12.89 -2.29 -18.17
CA PRO A 66 -12.96 -1.84 -16.77
C PRO A 66 -14.15 -0.93 -16.47
N LEU A 67 -14.69 -0.21 -17.47
CA LEU A 67 -15.92 0.57 -17.30
C LEU A 67 -17.16 -0.28 -16.99
N TRP A 68 -17.16 -1.59 -17.32
CA TRP A 68 -18.26 -2.48 -16.93
C TRP A 68 -18.39 -2.61 -15.41
N GLN A 69 -17.35 -2.32 -14.63
CA GLN A 69 -17.40 -2.32 -13.17
C GLN A 69 -18.34 -1.24 -12.60
N PHE A 70 -18.76 -0.23 -13.39
CA PHE A 70 -19.78 0.75 -13.00
C PHE A 70 -21.22 0.26 -13.24
N PHE A 71 -21.39 -0.95 -13.75
CA PHE A 71 -22.67 -1.56 -14.07
C PHE A 71 -22.82 -2.87 -13.30
N ALA A 72 -24.00 -3.12 -12.76
CA ALA A 72 -24.33 -4.44 -12.22
C ALA A 72 -24.77 -5.35 -13.38
N ASP A 73 -24.10 -6.50 -13.55
CA ASP A 73 -24.41 -7.52 -14.57
C ASP A 73 -24.53 -6.98 -16.01
N LYS A 74 -23.76 -5.93 -16.35
CA LYS A 74 -23.83 -5.23 -17.65
C LYS A 74 -25.23 -4.70 -17.99
N LYS A 75 -26.12 -4.57 -16.99
CA LYS A 75 -27.45 -3.98 -17.14
C LYS A 75 -27.35 -2.46 -17.11
N PHE A 76 -28.12 -1.78 -17.96
CA PHE A 76 -28.17 -0.32 -17.97
C PHE A 76 -28.64 0.26 -16.63
N MET A 77 -29.63 -0.38 -16.00
CA MET A 77 -30.19 -0.03 -14.70
C MET A 77 -30.83 -1.28 -14.08
N ARG A 78 -30.63 -1.53 -12.79
CA ARG A 78 -31.32 -2.60 -12.06
C ARG A 78 -32.81 -2.32 -11.88
N SER A 79 -33.62 -3.38 -11.87
CA SER A 79 -35.00 -3.27 -11.44
C SER A 79 -35.06 -3.08 -9.92
N PRO A 80 -36.09 -2.43 -9.34
CA PRO A 80 -36.21 -2.30 -7.88
C PRO A 80 -36.22 -3.63 -7.13
N SER A 81 -36.63 -4.73 -7.76
CA SER A 81 -36.56 -6.09 -7.18
C SER A 81 -35.17 -6.71 -7.21
N ASP A 82 -34.31 -6.29 -8.15
CA ASP A 82 -32.92 -6.75 -8.23
C ASP A 82 -32.03 -6.04 -7.19
N VAL A 83 -32.51 -4.92 -6.63
CA VAL A 83 -31.79 -4.16 -5.60
C VAL A 83 -32.10 -4.75 -4.23
N ASP A 84 -31.06 -5.15 -3.51
CA ASP A 84 -31.20 -5.70 -2.17
C ASP A 84 -31.55 -4.60 -1.15
N SER A 85 -32.85 -4.47 -0.88
CA SER A 85 -33.40 -3.59 0.14
C SER A 85 -33.45 -4.25 1.53
N THR A 86 -33.21 -5.56 1.62
CA THR A 86 -33.41 -6.36 2.84
C THR A 86 -32.18 -6.42 3.72
N SER A 87 -30.98 -6.32 3.13
CA SER A 87 -29.73 -6.41 3.89
C SER A 87 -29.52 -5.28 4.90
N ARG A 88 -28.67 -5.60 5.87
CA ARG A 88 -28.29 -4.76 6.99
C ARG A 88 -26.88 -4.18 6.80
N ALA A 89 -26.68 -2.96 7.25
CA ALA A 89 -25.35 -2.37 7.41
C ALA A 89 -24.55 -3.04 8.54
N TRP A 90 -23.26 -3.32 8.32
CA TRP A 90 -22.28 -3.79 9.31
C TRP A 90 -22.33 -3.03 10.64
N SER A 91 -22.32 -3.74 11.77
CA SER A 91 -22.28 -3.15 13.10
C SER A 91 -20.85 -2.84 13.55
N ILE A 92 -20.70 -1.84 14.42
CA ILE A 92 -19.40 -1.45 14.97
C ILE A 92 -18.68 -2.63 15.67
N PRO A 93 -19.32 -3.43 16.54
CA PRO A 93 -18.65 -4.54 17.23
C PRO A 93 -18.18 -5.65 16.29
N GLU A 94 -18.87 -5.87 15.16
CA GLU A 94 -18.46 -6.84 14.14
C GLU A 94 -17.18 -6.35 13.45
N LEU A 95 -17.14 -5.06 13.08
CA LEU A 95 -15.99 -4.43 12.43
C LEU A 95 -14.75 -4.38 13.34
N ARG A 96 -14.92 -4.30 14.67
CA ARG A 96 -13.82 -4.34 15.64
C ARG A 96 -13.00 -5.64 15.64
N ARG A 97 -13.52 -6.73 15.11
CA ARG A 97 -12.80 -8.02 15.04
C ARG A 97 -12.09 -8.25 13.69
N LYS A 98 -12.22 -7.32 12.74
CA LYS A 98 -11.63 -7.43 11.40
C LYS A 98 -10.24 -6.79 11.32
N SER A 99 -9.36 -7.38 10.51
CA SER A 99 -8.02 -6.86 10.23
C SER A 99 -8.09 -5.51 9.49
N PHE A 100 -6.97 -4.80 9.44
CA PHE A 100 -6.88 -3.56 8.67
C PHE A 100 -7.15 -3.81 7.18
N ASP A 101 -6.53 -4.85 6.60
CA ASP A 101 -6.66 -5.19 5.18
C ASP A 101 -8.09 -5.59 4.80
N ASP A 102 -8.78 -6.32 5.67
CA ASP A 102 -10.20 -6.67 5.48
C ASP A 102 -11.07 -5.42 5.46
N LEU A 103 -10.84 -4.48 6.39
CA LEU A 103 -11.60 -3.24 6.47
C LEU A 103 -11.33 -2.32 5.28
N HIS A 104 -10.08 -2.28 4.81
CA HIS A 104 -9.67 -1.52 3.64
C HIS A 104 -10.29 -2.09 2.36
N SER A 105 -10.27 -3.40 2.20
CA SER A 105 -10.92 -4.11 1.10
C SER A 105 -12.44 -3.89 1.12
N LEU A 106 -13.07 -4.04 2.29
CA LEU A 106 -14.49 -3.79 2.49
C LEU A 106 -14.87 -2.33 2.15
N TRP A 107 -14.05 -1.36 2.54
CA TRP A 107 -14.26 0.05 2.21
C TRP A 107 -14.32 0.26 0.69
N TYR A 108 -13.41 -0.34 -0.07
CA TYR A 108 -13.41 -0.22 -1.54
C TYR A 108 -14.55 -0.97 -2.20
N ILE A 109 -14.99 -2.10 -1.65
CA ILE A 109 -16.20 -2.79 -2.13
C ILE A 109 -17.42 -1.89 -1.92
N CYS A 110 -17.56 -1.27 -0.73
CA CYS A 110 -18.60 -0.30 -0.45
C CYS A 110 -18.54 0.91 -1.40
N LEU A 111 -17.35 1.45 -1.66
CA LEU A 111 -17.15 2.57 -2.58
C LEU A 111 -17.57 2.22 -4.02
N LYS A 112 -17.20 1.02 -4.50
CA LYS A 112 -17.58 0.54 -5.84
C LYS A 112 -19.10 0.41 -5.96
N GLU A 113 -19.76 -0.24 -5.00
CA GLU A 113 -21.22 -0.38 -5.02
C GLU A 113 -21.91 0.99 -4.96
N ARG A 114 -21.39 1.92 -4.14
CA ARG A 114 -21.92 3.28 -4.08
C ARG A 114 -21.76 4.04 -5.41
N ASN A 115 -20.69 3.81 -6.17
CA ASN A 115 -20.52 4.40 -7.50
C ASN A 115 -21.54 3.85 -8.50
N ILE A 116 -21.84 2.54 -8.45
CA ILE A 116 -22.88 1.91 -9.28
C ILE A 116 -24.25 2.51 -8.93
N LEU A 117 -24.60 2.54 -7.64
CA LEU A 117 -25.86 3.12 -7.16
C LEU A 117 -25.99 4.61 -7.49
N ALA A 118 -24.90 5.38 -7.39
CA ALA A 118 -24.90 6.80 -7.73
C ALA A 118 -25.22 7.04 -9.21
N ARG A 119 -24.68 6.21 -10.12
CA ARG A 119 -25.02 6.23 -11.54
C ARG A 119 -26.51 5.92 -11.75
N GLU A 120 -27.01 4.84 -11.15
CA GLU A 120 -28.41 4.41 -11.28
C GLU A 120 -29.39 5.47 -10.75
N ASN A 121 -29.11 6.02 -9.56
CA ASN A 121 -29.90 7.07 -8.93
C ASN A 121 -29.90 8.36 -9.76
N HIS A 122 -28.75 8.76 -10.31
CA HIS A 122 -28.66 9.92 -11.20
C HIS A 122 -29.51 9.74 -12.47
N LEU A 123 -29.45 8.57 -13.12
CA LEU A 123 -30.26 8.25 -14.30
C LEU A 123 -31.76 8.26 -13.96
N LEU A 124 -32.14 7.66 -12.83
CA LEU A 124 -33.53 7.63 -12.36
C LEU A 124 -34.09 9.04 -12.12
N ARG A 125 -33.34 9.89 -11.42
CA ARG A 125 -33.77 11.25 -11.08
C ARG A 125 -33.83 12.19 -12.28
N ASN A 126 -32.85 12.12 -13.18
CA ASN A 126 -32.68 13.12 -14.24
C ASN A 126 -33.29 12.74 -15.58
N ILE A 127 -33.38 11.43 -15.90
CA ILE A 127 -33.88 10.97 -17.20
C ILE A 127 -35.32 10.46 -17.06
N VAL A 128 -35.56 9.62 -16.06
CA VAL A 128 -36.85 8.95 -15.88
C VAL A 128 -37.80 9.79 -15.01
N ASN A 129 -37.29 10.79 -14.28
CA ASN A 129 -38.01 11.57 -13.27
C ASN A 129 -38.70 10.67 -12.22
N GLY A 130 -38.12 9.50 -11.94
CA GLY A 130 -38.66 8.57 -10.96
C GLY A 130 -38.34 9.04 -9.54
N ASN A 131 -39.33 8.98 -8.65
CA ASN A 131 -39.18 9.36 -7.24
C ASN A 131 -38.97 8.15 -6.31
N GLN A 132 -38.37 7.06 -6.82
CA GLN A 132 -38.10 5.88 -5.99
C GLN A 132 -36.80 6.06 -5.21
N GLY A 133 -36.89 6.02 -3.88
CA GLY A 133 -35.77 6.17 -2.96
C GLY A 133 -34.93 4.91 -2.75
N THR A 134 -35.26 3.79 -3.40
CA THR A 134 -34.65 2.47 -3.14
C THR A 134 -33.12 2.48 -3.28
N PHE A 135 -32.59 3.10 -4.33
CA PHE A 135 -31.13 3.23 -4.54
C PHE A 135 -30.47 4.14 -3.50
N GLU A 136 -31.17 5.20 -3.08
CA GLU A 136 -30.68 6.11 -2.04
C GLU A 136 -30.61 5.43 -0.68
N ASP A 137 -31.65 4.68 -0.31
CA ASP A 137 -31.73 3.97 0.97
C ASP A 137 -30.61 2.93 1.11
N VAL A 138 -30.31 2.19 0.04
CA VAL A 138 -29.18 1.24 0.02
C VAL A 138 -27.84 1.98 0.05
N SER A 139 -27.71 3.08 -0.71
CA SER A 139 -26.51 3.94 -0.66
C SER A 139 -26.27 4.48 0.75
N GLU A 140 -27.32 4.89 1.47
CA GLU A 140 -27.23 5.35 2.85
C GLU A 140 -26.81 4.23 3.80
N LYS A 141 -27.35 3.01 3.66
CA LYS A 141 -26.86 1.84 4.43
C LYS A 141 -25.37 1.62 4.21
N ILE A 142 -24.88 1.65 2.97
CA ILE A 142 -23.45 1.52 2.66
C ILE A 142 -22.65 2.69 3.25
N ARG A 143 -23.18 3.92 3.19
CA ARG A 143 -22.53 5.08 3.81
C ARG A 143 -22.40 4.92 5.32
N THR A 144 -23.39 4.32 5.99
CA THR A 144 -23.29 4.02 7.43
C THR A 144 -22.20 2.99 7.74
N THR A 145 -22.01 1.96 6.90
CA THR A 145 -20.91 1.00 7.11
C THR A 145 -19.56 1.67 6.94
N MET A 146 -19.38 2.50 5.91
CA MET A 146 -18.16 3.27 5.67
C MET A 146 -17.82 4.16 6.88
N TRP A 147 -18.76 4.97 7.37
CA TRP A 147 -18.50 5.80 8.55
C TRP A 147 -18.17 4.96 9.80
N ARG A 148 -18.82 3.81 10.00
CA ARG A 148 -18.49 2.88 11.10
C ARG A 148 -17.09 2.29 10.98
N ILE A 149 -16.63 1.96 9.76
CA ILE A 149 -15.25 1.53 9.51
C ILE A 149 -14.28 2.64 9.95
N ARG A 150 -14.52 3.88 9.53
CA ARG A 150 -13.70 5.03 9.93
C ARG A 150 -13.70 5.21 11.46
N HIS A 151 -14.85 5.08 12.12
CA HIS A 151 -14.96 5.14 13.57
C HIS A 151 -14.10 4.08 14.26
N VAL A 152 -14.18 2.82 13.84
CA VAL A 152 -13.39 1.72 14.43
C VAL A 152 -11.90 1.91 14.21
N LEU A 153 -11.47 2.39 13.03
CA LEU A 153 -10.06 2.68 12.77
C LEU A 153 -9.53 3.78 13.69
N SER A 154 -10.29 4.86 13.88
CA SER A 154 -9.93 5.93 14.82
C SER A 154 -9.95 5.45 16.28
N GLU A 155 -10.97 4.68 16.68
CA GLU A 155 -11.08 4.08 18.02
C GLU A 155 -9.84 3.24 18.34
N ARG A 156 -9.38 2.40 17.40
CA ARG A 156 -8.19 1.55 17.56
C ARG A 156 -6.89 2.34 17.66
N ASP A 157 -6.70 3.34 16.82
CA ASP A 157 -5.50 4.19 16.87
C ASP A 157 -5.39 4.93 18.20
N TRP A 158 -6.51 5.48 18.70
CA TRP A 158 -6.57 6.08 20.03
C TRP A 158 -6.33 5.07 21.15
N ALA A 159 -6.94 3.88 21.08
CA ALA A 159 -6.73 2.82 22.07
C ALA A 159 -5.26 2.37 22.11
N PHE A 160 -4.62 2.24 20.96
CA PHE A 160 -3.20 1.88 20.85
C PHE A 160 -2.30 2.95 21.48
N LYS A 161 -2.50 4.24 21.14
CA LYS A 161 -1.73 5.34 21.73
C LYS A 161 -1.87 5.42 23.24
N ASN A 162 -3.10 5.28 23.74
CA ASN A 162 -3.36 5.29 25.18
C ASN A 162 -2.72 4.08 25.88
N ALA A 163 -2.79 2.90 25.26
CA ALA A 163 -2.15 1.69 25.78
C ALA A 163 -0.62 1.84 25.81
N GLN A 164 -0.02 2.43 24.77
CA GLN A 164 1.42 2.67 24.72
C GLN A 164 1.88 3.60 25.87
N LEU A 165 1.16 4.70 26.10
CA LEU A 165 1.46 5.63 27.19
C LEU A 165 1.30 5.00 28.58
N ALA A 166 0.24 4.20 28.78
CA ALA A 166 0.05 3.48 30.05
C ALA A 166 1.14 2.43 30.26
N PHE A 167 1.49 1.70 29.19
CA PHE A 167 2.44 0.60 29.22
C PHE A 167 3.86 1.06 29.56
N GLU A 168 4.29 2.27 29.18
CA GLU A 168 5.62 2.77 29.53
C GLU A 168 5.90 2.73 31.04
N ASN A 169 4.89 2.98 31.88
CA ASN A 169 5.01 2.94 33.34
C ASN A 169 4.92 1.51 33.89
N GLU A 170 4.12 0.65 33.26
CA GLU A 170 3.85 -0.71 33.72
C GLU A 170 4.80 -1.76 33.14
N ARG A 171 5.59 -1.40 32.12
CA ARG A 171 6.47 -2.29 31.35
C ARG A 171 7.39 -3.12 32.24
N ALA A 172 8.03 -2.50 33.23
CA ALA A 172 8.96 -3.19 34.12
C ALA A 172 8.26 -4.24 35.00
N ASN A 173 7.02 -3.97 35.43
CA ASN A 173 6.23 -4.91 36.22
C ASN A 173 5.72 -6.07 35.34
N PHE A 174 5.26 -5.75 34.13
CA PHE A 174 4.82 -6.74 33.16
C PHE A 174 5.92 -7.71 32.76
N ILE A 175 7.15 -7.21 32.53
CA ILE A 175 8.31 -8.07 32.25
C ILE A 175 8.57 -9.01 33.42
N LYS A 176 8.57 -8.51 34.67
CA LYS A 176 8.79 -9.34 35.86
C LYS A 176 7.71 -10.40 36.05
N GLU A 177 6.45 -10.04 35.84
CA GLU A 177 5.31 -10.98 35.92
C GLU A 177 5.50 -12.10 34.89
N PHE A 178 5.81 -11.75 33.65
CA PHE A 178 6.10 -12.73 32.60
C PHE A 178 7.33 -13.60 32.94
N GLU A 179 8.42 -13.02 33.45
CA GLU A 179 9.60 -13.76 33.90
C GLU A 179 9.22 -14.80 34.96
N THR A 180 8.42 -14.41 35.96
CA THR A 180 7.99 -15.33 37.02
C THR A 180 7.11 -16.46 36.51
N ASP A 181 6.18 -16.17 35.59
CA ASP A 181 5.29 -17.17 35.01
C ASP A 181 6.05 -18.15 34.11
N PHE A 182 6.96 -17.64 33.28
CA PHE A 182 7.78 -18.44 32.37
C PHE A 182 8.71 -19.41 33.10
N LEU A 183 9.35 -18.95 34.19
CA LEU A 183 10.23 -19.79 35.01
C LEU A 183 9.46 -20.83 35.85
N LYS A 184 8.20 -20.56 36.18
CA LYS A 184 7.35 -21.47 36.95
C LYS A 184 6.84 -22.66 36.14
N MET A 185 6.67 -22.51 34.81
CA MET A 185 6.21 -23.59 33.93
C MET A 185 7.14 -24.81 34.00
N THR A 186 6.54 -26.00 34.04
CA THR A 186 7.28 -27.27 34.15
C THR A 186 7.91 -27.68 32.80
N GLN A 187 8.73 -28.73 32.81
CA GLN A 187 9.38 -29.24 31.60
C GLN A 187 8.41 -29.79 30.56
N GLU A 188 7.24 -30.30 30.97
CA GLU A 188 6.22 -30.82 30.05
C GLU A 188 5.57 -29.70 29.21
N GLU A 189 5.59 -28.47 29.72
CA GLU A 189 4.96 -27.29 29.10
C GLU A 189 5.96 -26.43 28.33
N ASP A 190 7.18 -26.91 28.07
CA ASP A 190 8.24 -26.11 27.44
C ASP A 190 7.84 -25.56 26.07
N GLU A 191 7.18 -26.35 25.23
CA GLU A 191 6.72 -25.91 23.91
C GLU A 191 5.77 -24.71 24.01
N VAL A 192 4.79 -24.79 24.92
CA VAL A 192 3.85 -23.70 25.20
C VAL A 192 4.58 -22.49 25.79
N ALA A 193 5.56 -22.72 26.66
CA ALA A 193 6.38 -21.66 27.25
C ALA A 193 7.15 -20.90 26.16
N PHE A 194 7.79 -21.60 25.23
CA PHE A 194 8.55 -20.97 24.14
C PHE A 194 7.66 -20.30 23.09
N GLU A 195 6.48 -20.83 22.79
CA GLU A 195 5.48 -20.11 21.99
C GLU A 195 5.03 -18.82 22.69
N SER A 196 4.79 -18.88 24.01
CA SER A 196 4.43 -17.69 24.78
C SER A 196 5.56 -16.66 24.78
N LEU A 197 6.82 -17.11 24.82
CA LEU A 197 8.00 -16.28 24.74
C LEU A 197 8.13 -15.63 23.35
N ALA A 198 7.88 -16.35 22.25
CA ALA A 198 7.87 -15.78 20.91
C ALA A 198 6.80 -14.69 20.73
N ARG A 199 5.59 -14.91 21.28
CA ARG A 199 4.52 -13.89 21.30
C ARG A 199 4.90 -12.68 22.15
N PHE A 200 5.53 -12.90 23.31
CA PHE A 200 6.02 -11.84 24.18
C PHE A 200 7.13 -11.02 23.49
N GLN A 201 8.09 -11.69 22.85
CA GLN A 201 9.15 -11.10 22.06
C GLN A 201 8.60 -10.17 20.96
N LYS A 202 7.66 -10.67 20.16
CA LYS A 202 7.04 -9.90 19.07
C LYS A 202 6.23 -8.71 19.59
N SER A 203 5.49 -8.89 20.69
CA SER A 203 4.61 -7.84 21.21
C SER A 203 5.34 -6.71 21.95
N ILE A 204 6.41 -7.01 22.69
CA ILE A 204 7.11 -6.02 23.53
C ILE A 204 8.35 -5.44 22.84
N PHE A 205 9.13 -6.30 22.20
CA PHE A 205 10.44 -5.91 21.64
C PHE A 205 10.42 -5.79 20.12
N GLY A 206 9.35 -6.26 19.46
CA GLY A 206 9.27 -6.30 17.99
C GLY A 206 10.16 -7.36 17.36
N ILE A 207 10.62 -8.34 18.15
CA ILE A 207 11.44 -9.45 17.65
C ILE A 207 10.50 -10.48 17.03
N SER A 208 10.58 -10.65 15.72
CA SER A 208 9.84 -11.65 14.97
C SER A 208 10.70 -12.89 14.70
N GLU A 209 10.03 -14.01 14.43
CA GLU A 209 10.67 -15.27 14.02
C GLU A 209 11.35 -15.15 12.65
N TYR A 210 10.83 -14.29 11.78
CA TYR A 210 11.40 -14.05 10.45
C TYR A 210 12.51 -12.99 10.53
N LEU A 211 13.76 -13.41 10.35
CA LEU A 211 14.92 -12.52 10.47
C LEU A 211 14.87 -11.31 9.53
N ASP A 212 14.24 -11.45 8.36
CA ASP A 212 14.11 -10.39 7.36
C ASP A 212 13.17 -9.24 7.78
N GLU A 213 12.24 -9.48 8.70
CA GLU A 213 11.29 -8.47 9.20
C GLU A 213 11.84 -7.68 10.39
N ASN A 214 12.96 -8.13 10.98
CA ASN A 214 13.49 -7.59 12.23
C ASN A 214 14.25 -6.27 12.00
N VAL A 215 13.79 -5.22 12.68
CA VAL A 215 14.51 -3.95 12.77
C VAL A 215 15.33 -3.93 14.05
N VAL A 216 16.64 -3.72 13.92
CA VAL A 216 17.57 -3.71 15.06
C VAL A 216 17.58 -2.34 15.72
N ASP A 217 16.76 -2.20 16.74
CA ASP A 217 16.68 -1.01 17.61
C ASP A 217 17.19 -1.31 19.03
N ARG A 218 17.25 -0.29 19.88
CA ARG A 218 17.61 -0.50 21.30
C ARG A 218 16.66 -1.44 22.03
N THR A 219 15.36 -1.38 21.71
CA THR A 219 14.35 -2.29 22.25
C THR A 219 14.63 -3.74 21.84
N PHE A 220 15.10 -3.96 20.61
CA PHE A 220 15.51 -5.27 20.13
C PHE A 220 16.69 -5.80 20.96
N VAL A 221 17.74 -4.99 21.15
CA VAL A 221 18.92 -5.35 21.94
C VAL A 221 18.56 -5.63 23.41
N ASP A 222 17.72 -4.80 24.03
CA ASP A 222 17.25 -5.03 25.40
C ASP A 222 16.45 -6.34 25.50
N GLY A 223 15.59 -6.61 24.52
CA GLY A 223 14.82 -7.86 24.42
C GLY A 223 15.73 -9.08 24.25
N LEU A 224 16.74 -8.98 23.40
CA LEU A 224 17.76 -10.02 23.19
C LEU A 224 18.43 -10.41 24.52
N LYS A 225 18.89 -9.42 25.30
CA LYS A 225 19.50 -9.65 26.62
C LYS A 225 18.54 -10.31 27.59
N ILE A 226 17.29 -9.84 27.67
CA ILE A 226 16.28 -10.42 28.56
C ILE A 226 15.98 -11.87 28.20
N VAL A 227 15.79 -12.16 26.91
CA VAL A 227 15.51 -13.51 26.41
C VAL A 227 16.67 -14.46 26.68
N ALA A 228 17.91 -14.02 26.42
CA ALA A 228 19.10 -14.83 26.70
C ALA A 228 19.20 -15.19 28.20
N ASN A 229 18.97 -14.21 29.07
CA ASN A 229 18.93 -14.44 30.52
C ASN A 229 17.78 -15.38 30.94
N LEU A 230 16.60 -15.24 30.34
CA LEU A 230 15.45 -16.13 30.59
C LEU A 230 15.74 -17.57 30.16
N LYS A 231 16.38 -17.77 28.99
CA LYS A 231 16.83 -19.09 28.53
C LYS A 231 17.79 -19.71 29.54
N LEU A 232 18.83 -18.99 29.95
CA LEU A 232 19.79 -19.45 30.95
C LEU A 232 19.09 -19.87 32.26
N GLN A 233 18.21 -19.02 32.79
CA GLN A 233 17.50 -19.29 34.04
C GLN A 233 16.54 -20.48 33.94
N LYS A 234 15.88 -20.68 32.79
CA LYS A 234 14.98 -21.80 32.54
C LYS A 234 15.71 -23.15 32.53
N PHE A 235 16.92 -23.20 31.98
CA PHE A 235 17.71 -24.43 31.87
C PHE A 235 18.68 -24.66 33.05
N ALA A 236 18.95 -23.65 33.88
CA ALA A 236 19.77 -23.76 35.10
C ALA A 236 19.42 -24.92 36.05
N PRO A 237 18.15 -25.27 36.32
CA PRO A 237 17.83 -26.43 37.16
C PRO A 237 18.08 -27.78 36.49
N ARG A 238 18.23 -27.82 35.16
CA ARG A 238 18.39 -29.07 34.38
C ARG A 238 19.85 -29.45 34.22
N GLU A 239 20.72 -28.46 34.02
CA GLU A 239 22.15 -28.67 33.83
C GLU A 239 23.01 -27.86 34.79
N GLU A 240 23.91 -28.56 35.49
CA GLU A 240 24.81 -27.91 36.45
C GLU A 240 25.86 -27.02 35.77
N ALA A 241 26.23 -27.29 34.53
CA ALA A 241 27.17 -26.47 33.76
C ALA A 241 26.62 -25.05 33.56
N ILE A 242 25.35 -24.95 33.16
CA ILE A 242 24.63 -23.68 32.99
C ILE A 242 24.53 -22.95 34.33
N ARG A 243 24.21 -23.66 35.43
CA ARG A 243 24.19 -23.05 36.77
C ARG A 243 25.53 -22.46 37.18
N LYS A 244 26.63 -23.21 36.98
CA LYS A 244 28.00 -22.72 37.26
C LYS A 244 28.36 -21.52 36.38
N PHE A 245 27.92 -21.54 35.11
CA PHE A 245 28.11 -20.41 34.20
C PHE A 245 27.42 -19.16 34.73
N ILE A 246 26.16 -19.26 35.17
CA ILE A 246 25.40 -18.13 35.77
C ILE A 246 26.08 -17.62 37.04
N ASP A 247 26.52 -18.51 37.93
CA ASP A 247 27.21 -18.14 39.18
C ASP A 247 28.55 -17.44 38.92
N ALA A 248 29.16 -17.66 37.76
CA ALA A 248 30.39 -16.98 37.32
C ALA A 248 30.15 -15.59 36.72
N LEU A 249 28.88 -15.21 36.44
CA LEU A 249 28.53 -13.89 35.90
C LEU A 249 28.54 -12.82 36.99
N GLU A 250 29.01 -11.62 36.64
CA GLU A 250 28.84 -10.45 37.49
C GLU A 250 27.33 -10.14 37.61
N ASN A 251 26.79 -10.16 38.84
CA ASN A 251 25.37 -9.94 39.16
C ASN A 251 24.38 -11.01 38.65
N ASN A 252 24.83 -12.22 38.32
CA ASN A 252 23.99 -13.32 37.78
C ASN A 252 23.20 -12.92 36.52
N ARG A 253 23.71 -11.95 35.75
CA ARG A 253 23.07 -11.43 34.54
C ARG A 253 24.09 -11.23 33.45
N LEU A 254 23.64 -11.50 32.23
CA LEU A 254 24.43 -11.33 31.04
C LEU A 254 24.13 -9.96 30.42
N ASP A 255 25.15 -9.09 30.43
CA ASP A 255 25.05 -7.69 29.98
C ASP A 255 25.63 -7.46 28.58
N ASP A 256 26.58 -8.30 28.13
CA ASP A 256 27.20 -8.17 26.80
C ASP A 256 26.28 -8.69 25.69
N VAL A 257 26.19 -7.96 24.59
CA VAL A 257 25.29 -8.28 23.48
C VAL A 257 25.77 -9.44 22.63
N GLY A 258 27.08 -9.58 22.44
CA GLY A 258 27.66 -10.66 21.64
C GLY A 258 27.42 -12.00 22.33
N GLU A 259 27.68 -12.05 23.63
CA GLU A 259 27.39 -13.22 24.46
C GLU A 259 25.87 -13.54 24.46
N ALA A 260 25.02 -12.50 24.57
CA ALA A 260 23.56 -12.68 24.57
C ALA A 260 23.05 -13.24 23.25
N PHE A 261 23.64 -12.80 22.14
CA PHE A 261 23.26 -13.20 20.80
C PHE A 261 23.51 -14.69 20.54
N VAL A 262 24.64 -15.22 21.02
CA VAL A 262 24.97 -16.66 20.90
C VAL A 262 23.92 -17.50 21.63
N ILE A 263 23.55 -17.14 22.85
CA ILE A 263 22.53 -17.87 23.62
C ILE A 263 21.12 -17.68 23.04
N PHE A 264 20.83 -16.49 22.52
CA PHE A 264 19.54 -16.21 21.89
C PHE A 264 19.31 -17.09 20.66
N THR A 265 20.34 -17.24 19.81
CA THR A 265 20.28 -18.01 18.56
C THR A 265 20.31 -19.51 18.76
N ALA A 266 20.78 -19.99 19.92
CA ALA A 266 20.72 -21.41 20.26
C ALA A 266 19.27 -21.93 20.29
N GLU A 267 19.11 -23.18 19.83
CA GLU A 267 17.82 -23.88 19.89
C GLU A 267 17.34 -24.03 21.33
N ASN A 268 16.04 -24.29 21.51
CA ASN A 268 15.40 -24.35 22.83
C ASN A 268 15.67 -25.69 23.57
N GLY A 269 16.85 -26.27 23.40
CA GLY A 269 17.31 -27.50 24.05
C GLY A 269 18.34 -27.24 25.15
N ALA A 270 18.37 -28.12 26.17
CA ALA A 270 19.36 -28.00 27.24
C ALA A 270 20.81 -28.15 26.73
N LYS A 271 21.02 -29.06 25.77
CA LYS A 271 22.32 -29.29 25.14
C LYS A 271 22.78 -28.10 24.30
N ASP A 272 21.89 -27.54 23.49
CA ASP A 272 22.22 -26.42 22.59
C ASP A 272 22.55 -25.16 23.40
N VAL A 273 21.82 -24.93 24.50
CA VAL A 273 22.12 -23.83 25.43
C VAL A 273 23.45 -24.06 26.16
N LYS A 274 23.82 -25.30 26.45
CA LYS A 274 25.13 -25.63 27.02
C LYS A 274 26.26 -25.36 26.04
N ASP A 275 26.12 -25.82 24.79
CA ASP A 275 27.12 -25.59 23.74
C ASP A 275 27.27 -24.08 23.46
N ALA A 276 26.17 -23.32 23.55
CA ALA A 276 26.19 -21.87 23.50
C ALA A 276 26.94 -21.23 24.69
N CYS A 277 26.81 -21.78 25.91
CA CYS A 277 27.58 -21.32 27.07
C CYS A 277 29.09 -21.57 26.88
N ASP A 278 29.45 -22.73 26.32
CA ASP A 278 30.84 -23.06 26.02
C ASP A 278 31.42 -22.09 24.96
N ALA A 279 30.66 -21.78 23.90
CA ALA A 279 31.04 -20.77 22.92
C ALA A 279 31.19 -19.36 23.52
N VAL A 280 30.37 -19.00 24.52
CA VAL A 280 30.53 -17.73 25.25
C VAL A 280 31.82 -17.71 26.07
N LEU A 281 32.21 -18.83 26.68
CA LEU A 281 33.50 -18.92 27.38
C LEU A 281 34.68 -18.71 26.42
N ASP A 282 34.63 -19.29 25.22
CA ASP A 282 35.64 -19.06 24.19
C ASP A 282 35.72 -17.59 23.75
N LEU A 283 34.56 -16.92 23.63
CA LEU A 283 34.52 -15.48 23.32
C LEU A 283 35.15 -14.63 24.44
N ARG A 284 34.98 -15.02 25.70
CA ARG A 284 35.62 -14.34 26.83
C ARG A 284 37.13 -14.51 26.83
N ASP A 285 37.61 -15.71 26.49
CA ASP A 285 39.04 -15.98 26.35
C ASP A 285 39.66 -15.14 25.22
N SER A 286 38.90 -14.86 24.16
CA SER A 286 39.30 -13.94 23.09
C SER A 286 39.22 -12.45 23.44
N ASN A 287 38.67 -12.10 24.60
CA ASN A 287 38.46 -10.73 25.11
C ASN A 287 37.70 -9.79 24.16
N ASN A 288 36.74 -10.34 23.41
CA ASN A 288 35.89 -9.58 22.49
C ASN A 288 34.65 -9.05 23.22
N LYS A 289 34.78 -7.91 23.92
CA LYS A 289 33.63 -7.20 24.53
C LYS A 289 33.09 -6.12 23.60
N ILE A 290 31.77 -6.04 23.47
CA ILE A 290 31.12 -5.06 22.59
C ILE A 290 30.77 -3.81 23.39
N ALA A 291 31.20 -2.64 22.91
CA ALA A 291 30.84 -1.38 23.53
C ALA A 291 29.37 -1.05 23.27
N ARG A 292 28.70 -0.41 24.24
CA ARG A 292 27.28 -0.02 24.18
C ARG A 292 26.89 0.75 22.91
N ILE A 293 27.82 1.53 22.36
CA ILE A 293 27.61 2.36 21.16
C ILE A 293 27.52 1.48 19.90
N ASP A 294 28.26 0.36 19.89
CA ASP A 294 28.42 -0.51 18.73
C ASP A 294 27.44 -1.70 18.75
N GLU A 295 26.69 -1.90 19.84
CA GLU A 295 25.71 -2.98 20.00
C GLU A 295 24.72 -3.07 18.84
N ILE A 296 24.16 -1.94 18.40
CA ILE A 296 23.14 -1.92 17.32
C ILE A 296 23.77 -2.35 15.99
N ASN A 297 24.96 -1.83 15.69
CA ASN A 297 25.65 -2.10 14.42
C ASN A 297 26.11 -3.56 14.34
N THR A 298 26.67 -4.08 15.44
CA THR A 298 27.14 -5.47 15.53
C THR A 298 25.99 -6.47 15.42
N VAL A 299 24.88 -6.27 16.16
CA VAL A 299 23.69 -7.13 16.03
C VAL A 299 23.09 -7.06 14.63
N SER A 300 23.05 -5.88 14.02
CA SER A 300 22.59 -5.75 12.63
C SER A 300 23.46 -6.54 11.66
N GLN A 301 24.77 -6.56 11.87
CA GLN A 301 25.69 -7.38 11.05
C GLN A 301 25.45 -8.87 11.29
N TYR A 302 25.29 -9.31 12.54
CA TYR A 302 25.04 -10.71 12.85
C TYR A 302 23.71 -11.22 12.29
N ILE A 303 22.64 -10.44 12.38
CA ILE A 303 21.34 -10.83 11.80
C ILE A 303 21.43 -10.90 10.28
N LYS A 304 22.14 -9.96 9.63
CA LYS A 304 22.39 -10.02 8.19
C LYS A 304 23.16 -11.26 7.79
N SER A 305 24.24 -11.60 8.50
CA SER A 305 25.01 -12.82 8.21
C SER A 305 24.16 -14.08 8.40
N LEU A 306 23.32 -14.14 9.45
CA LEU A 306 22.40 -15.28 9.64
C LEU A 306 21.34 -15.35 8.53
N ALA A 307 20.78 -14.22 8.13
CA ALA A 307 19.81 -14.17 7.04
C ALA A 307 20.42 -14.59 5.70
N GLU A 308 21.70 -14.24 5.44
CA GLU A 308 22.45 -14.69 4.28
C GLU A 308 22.69 -16.21 4.29
N VAL A 309 23.09 -16.76 5.44
CA VAL A 309 23.27 -18.21 5.63
C VAL A 309 21.95 -18.96 5.39
N GLN A 310 20.83 -18.47 5.93
CA GLN A 310 19.51 -19.07 5.71
C GLN A 310 19.03 -18.97 4.25
N LYS A 311 19.47 -17.93 3.51
CA LYS A 311 19.13 -17.73 2.09
C LYS A 311 19.97 -18.54 1.13
N GLN A 312 21.09 -19.11 1.55
CA GLN A 312 21.85 -20.06 0.76
C GLN A 312 21.27 -21.46 1.03
N PRO A 313 20.38 -21.99 0.17
CA PRO A 313 19.99 -23.38 0.31
C PRO A 313 21.23 -24.24 0.03
N GLU A 314 21.36 -25.34 0.75
CA GLU A 314 22.45 -26.33 0.66
C GLU A 314 22.73 -26.75 -0.81
N VAL A 315 23.69 -26.10 -1.48
CA VAL A 315 24.17 -26.50 -2.82
C VAL A 315 25.40 -27.42 -2.71
N GLU A 316 25.96 -27.65 -1.53
CA GLU A 316 27.27 -28.31 -1.39
C GLU A 316 27.25 -29.79 -0.96
N ASN A 317 26.10 -30.38 -0.58
CA ASN A 317 26.07 -31.76 -0.06
C ASN A 317 25.76 -32.87 -1.08
N GLU A 318 25.53 -32.58 -2.37
CA GLU A 318 25.28 -33.61 -3.40
C GLU A 318 26.53 -34.06 -4.17
N ASN A 319 27.69 -33.38 -4.04
CA ASN A 319 28.86 -33.67 -4.88
C ASN A 319 29.86 -34.69 -4.29
N GLU A 320 29.70 -35.16 -3.04
CA GLU A 320 30.64 -36.11 -2.42
C GLU A 320 30.17 -37.58 -2.44
N SER A 321 28.94 -37.88 -2.86
CA SER A 321 28.41 -39.25 -2.86
C SER A 321 28.48 -39.98 -4.21
N GLN A 322 29.15 -39.40 -5.22
CA GLN A 322 29.38 -40.05 -6.53
C GLN A 322 30.87 -40.34 -6.81
N THR A 323 31.62 -40.86 -5.84
CA THR A 323 32.90 -41.53 -6.14
C THR A 323 33.14 -42.70 -5.20
N PHE A 324 32.53 -43.85 -5.47
CA PHE A 324 33.09 -45.17 -5.16
C PHE A 324 32.57 -46.23 -6.13
#